data_AF-A0A0W8FUR3-F1
#
_entry.id   AF-A0A0W8FUR3-F1
#
_cell.length_a   1.000
_cell.length_b   1.000
_cell.length_c   1.000
_cell.angle_alpha   90.00
_cell.angle_beta   90.00
_cell.angle_gamma   90.00
#
_symmetry.space_group_name_H-M   'P 1'
#
loop_
_entity.id
_entity.type
_entity.pdbx_description
1 polymer ?
#
loop_
_entity_poly.entity_id
_entity_poly.type
_entity_poly.pdbx_seq_one_letter_code
_entity_poly.pdbx_strand_id
1 'polypeptide(L)' 'MKDKIYSQEDVLARCVLDCEKTVIVHALVKTKGNQSAAARLLGTTIRILTYRIHKYGIDCEQFKNVKEN' A
#
# COMPACT_ATOMS: atom_id res chain seq x y z
N MET A 1 9.73 -15.67 -24.01
CA MET A 1 10.78 -14.75 -23.56
C MET A 1 10.09 -13.44 -23.24
N LYS A 2 10.00 -13.04 -21.96
CA LYS A 2 9.32 -11.80 -21.59
C LYS A 2 10.32 -10.67 -21.79
N ASP A 3 10.06 -9.87 -22.81
CA ASP A 3 10.91 -8.77 -23.25
C ASP A 3 11.37 -7.90 -22.08
N LYS A 4 12.68 -7.98 -21.89
CA LYS A 4 13.50 -7.17 -21.00
C LYS A 4 13.66 -5.79 -21.63
N ILE A 5 12.61 -4.98 -21.63
CA ILE A 5 12.71 -3.55 -21.94
C ILE A 5 12.90 -2.82 -20.60
N TYR A 6 14.12 -2.90 -20.06
CA TYR A 6 14.62 -1.89 -19.15
C TYR A 6 15.19 -0.77 -20.01
N SER A 7 14.36 0.21 -20.35
CA SER A 7 14.81 1.46 -20.96
C SER A 7 14.25 2.59 -20.11
N GLN A 8 15.14 3.34 -19.47
CA GLN A 8 14.93 4.58 -18.68
C GLN A 8 13.60 4.63 -17.89
N GLU A 9 13.67 4.42 -16.56
CA GLU A 9 12.55 4.43 -15.62
C GLU A 9 11.31 5.17 -16.15
N ASP A 10 10.23 4.44 -16.41
CA ASP A 10 8.92 5.05 -16.68
C ASP A 10 8.53 5.86 -15.43
N VAL A 11 8.86 7.15 -15.46
CA VAL A 11 8.69 8.09 -14.36
C VAL A 11 7.22 8.17 -13.98
N LEU A 12 6.32 8.05 -14.95
CA LEU A 12 4.88 8.02 -14.69
C LEU A 12 4.50 6.76 -13.91
N ALA A 13 4.96 5.59 -14.35
CA ALA A 13 4.72 4.35 -13.62
C ALA A 13 5.28 4.41 -12.20
N ARG A 14 6.49 4.95 -12.01
CA ARG A 14 7.09 5.13 -10.68
C ARG A 14 6.26 6.06 -9.78
N CYS A 15 5.86 7.23 -10.29
CA CYS A 15 5.04 8.19 -9.56
C CYS A 15 3.68 7.61 -9.17
N VAL A 16 3.04 6.83 -10.04
CA VAL A 16 1.77 6.16 -9.73
C VAL A 16 1.96 5.13 -8.61
N LEU A 17 3.05 4.35 -8.65
CA LEU A 17 3.37 3.37 -7.60
C LEU A 17 3.63 4.05 -6.25
N ASP A 18 4.41 5.13 -6.23
CA ASP A 18 4.75 5.87 -5.01
C ASP A 18 3.50 6.55 -4.41
N CYS A 19 2.67 7.15 -5.26
CA CYS A 19 1.40 7.74 -4.85
C CYS A 19 0.48 6.68 -4.24
N GLU A 20 0.32 5.54 -4.90
CA GLU A 20 -0.52 4.45 -4.40
C GLU A 20 0.00 3.90 -3.06
N LYS A 21 1.31 3.67 -2.93
CA LYS A 21 1.92 3.23 -1.67
C LYS A 21 1.66 4.24 -0.55
N THR A 22 1.83 5.52 -0.84
CA THR A 22 1.59 6.61 0.12
C THR A 22 0.14 6.64 0.60
N VAL A 23 -0.82 6.52 -0.33
CA VAL A 23 -2.26 6.50 -0.02
C VAL A 23 -2.62 5.29 0.84
N ILE A 24 -2.07 4.11 0.54
CA ILE A 24 -2.28 2.89 1.33
C ILE A 24 -1.73 3.05 2.75
N VAL A 25 -0.49 3.53 2.90
CA VAL A 25 0.14 3.76 4.21
C VAL A 25 -0.67 4.76 5.02
N HIS A 26 -1.09 5.87 4.43
CA HIS A 26 -1.89 6.88 5.13
C HIS A 26 -3.25 6.31 5.60
N ALA A 27 -3.90 5.48 4.80
CA ALA A 27 -5.12 4.79 5.21
C ALA A 27 -4.86 3.83 6.38
N LEU A 28 -3.79 3.03 6.32
CA LEU A 28 -3.42 2.11 7.42
C LEU A 28 -3.07 2.84 8.71
N VAL A 29 -2.36 3.98 8.64
CA VAL A 29 -2.07 4.84 9.80
C VAL A 29 -3.38 5.35 10.41
N LYS A 30 -4.29 5.90 9.59
CA LYS A 30 -5.60 6.39 10.06
C LYS A 30 -6.46 5.31 10.71
N THR A 31 -6.31 4.06 10.27
CA THR A 31 -7.07 2.93 10.81
C THR A 31 -6.29 2.06 11.79
N LYS A 32 -5.12 2.52 12.25
CA LYS A 32 -4.26 1.81 13.23
C LYS A 32 -3.93 0.37 12.79
N GLY A 33 -3.61 0.20 11.51
CA GLY A 33 -3.28 -1.10 10.91
C GLY A 33 -4.49 -1.98 10.56
N ASN A 34 -5.73 -1.51 10.78
CA ASN A 34 -6.92 -2.28 10.42
C ASN A 34 -7.16 -2.26 8.90
N GLN A 35 -6.80 -3.35 8.22
CA GLN A 35 -6.93 -3.49 6.76
C GLN A 35 -8.38 -3.42 6.28
N SER A 36 -9.34 -4.01 7.00
CA SER A 36 -10.76 -3.95 6.64
C SER A 36 -11.29 -2.51 6.65
N ALA A 37 -10.90 -1.73 7.66
CA ALA A 37 -11.27 -0.33 7.76
C ALA A 37 -10.54 0.53 6.72
N ALA A 38 -9.26 0.27 6.47
CA ALA A 38 -8.48 0.96 5.44
C ALA A 38 -9.06 0.72 4.04
N ALA A 39 -9.48 -0.51 3.72
CA ALA A 39 -10.12 -0.83 2.45
C ALA A 39 -11.43 -0.07 2.26
N ARG A 40 -12.27 0.02 3.30
CA ARG A 40 -13.48 0.84 3.28
C ARG A 40 -13.17 2.33 3.10
N LEU A 41 -12.15 2.85 3.79
CA LEU A 41 -11.72 4.24 3.65
C LEU A 41 -11.24 4.57 2.23
N LEU A 42 -10.56 3.63 1.58
CA LEU A 42 -10.07 3.75 0.20
C LEU A 42 -11.14 3.45 -0.87
N GLY A 43 -12.36 3.08 -0.48
CA GLY A 43 -13.41 2.72 -1.43
C GLY A 43 -13.11 1.44 -2.23
N THR A 44 -12.36 0.51 -1.65
CA THR A 44 -11.95 -0.75 -2.30
C THR A 44 -12.31 -1.97 -1.46
N THR A 45 -11.94 -3.17 -1.95
CA THR A 45 -12.13 -4.42 -1.21
C THR A 45 -10.89 -4.78 -0.41
N ILE A 46 -11.07 -5.51 0.70
CA ILE A 46 -9.96 -6.03 1.48
C ILE A 46 -9.02 -6.89 0.63
N ARG A 47 -9.53 -7.69 -0.32
CA ARG A 47 -8.71 -8.52 -1.20
C ARG A 47 -7.76 -7.70 -2.07
N ILE A 48 -8.26 -6.60 -2.65
CA ILE A 48 -7.43 -5.69 -3.46
C ILE A 48 -6.38 -5.03 -2.57
N LEU A 49 -6.77 -4.54 -1.40
CA LEU A 49 -5.85 -3.89 -0.46
C LEU A 49 -4.76 -4.86 0.02
N THR A 50 -5.12 -6.07 0.46
CA THR A 50 -4.17 -7.10 0.91
C THR A 50 -3.19 -7.47 -0.20
N TYR A 51 -3.66 -7.64 -1.44
CA TYR A 51 -2.76 -7.86 -2.59
C TYR A 51 -1.74 -6.73 -2.74
N ARG A 52 -2.17 -5.46 -2.65
CA ARG A 52 -1.27 -4.30 -2.76
C ARG A 52 -0.30 -4.22 -1.58
N ILE A 53 -0.75 -4.50 -0.37
CA ILE A 53 0.10 -4.57 0.84
C ILE A 53 1.22 -5.58 0.64
N HIS A 54 0.89 -6.79 0.19
CA HIS A 54 1.90 -7.82 -0.10
C HIS A 54 2.82 -7.42 -1.26
N LYS A 55 2.27 -6.87 -2.34
CA LYS A 55 3.04 -6.39 -3.50
C LYS A 55 4.06 -5.31 -3.12
N TYR A 56 3.71 -4.42 -2.18
CA TYR A 56 4.56 -3.31 -1.75
C TYR A 56 5.39 -3.61 -0.50
N GLY A 57 5.28 -4.82 0.07
CA GLY A 57 6.00 -5.21 1.28
C GLY A 57 5.65 -4.34 2.50
N ILE A 58 4.39 -3.92 2.60
CA ILE A 58 3.94 -3.05 3.71
C ILE A 58 3.64 -3.94 4.92
N ASP A 59 4.39 -3.75 6.02
CA ASP A 59 4.03 -4.36 7.30
C ASP A 59 2.88 -3.58 7.95
N CYS A 60 1.75 -4.22 8.20
CA CYS A 60 0.61 -3.57 8.85
C CYS A 60 0.75 -3.47 10.37
N GLU A 61 1.56 -4.34 10.98
CA GLU A 61 1.73 -4.42 12.43
C GLU A 61 2.41 -3.16 12.97
N GLN A 62 3.28 -2.52 12.16
CA GLN A 62 3.96 -1.27 12.52
C GLN A 62 2.99 -0.11 12.82
N PHE A 63 1.74 -0.18 12.34
CA PHE A 63 0.73 0.86 12.53
C PHE A 63 -0.22 0.58 13.68
N LYS A 64 -0.14 -0.60 14.30
CA LYS A 64 -0.89 -0.89 15.52
C LYS A 64 -0.18 -0.16 16.67
N ASN A 65 -0.90 0.70 17.39
CA ASN A 65 -0.33 1.43 18.52
C ASN A 65 0.43 0.46 19.45
N VAL A 66 1.75 0.60 19.49
CA VAL A 66 2.56 0.12 20.62
C VAL A 66 2.08 0.97 21.80
N LYS A 67 1.55 0.31 22.83
CA LYS A 67 0.95 0.91 24.02
C LYS A 67 1.66 2.21 24.44
N GLU A 68 0.94 3.33 24.42
CA GLU A 68 1.26 4.46 25.29
C GLU A 68 1.23 3.92 26.72
N ASN A 69 2.40 3.82 27.33
CA ASN A 69 2.61 3.42 28.72
C ASN A 69 3.08 4.64 29.50
#